data_AF-A0A3D2ISU5-F1
#
_entry.id   AF-A0A3D2ISU5-F1
#
_cell.length_a   1.000
_cell.length_b   1.000
_cell.length_c   1.000
_cell.angle_alpha   90.00
_cell.angle_beta   90.00
_cell.angle_gamma   90.00
#
_symmetry.space_group_name_H-M   'P 1'
#
loop_
_entity.id
_entity.type
_entity.pdbx_description
1 polymer ?
#
loop_
_entity_poly.entity_id
_entity_poly.type
_entity_poly.pdbx_seq_one_letter_code
_entity_poly.pdbx_strand_id
1 'polypeptide(L)'
;MSNDNSLVNNIDTLIAPIEGSRHGVGEDLIFDPRINAIVAARQEDDPLLAQGNWVTELKVADWDFVKNQCADLLSHTSKDMKLALWYVDALSHTDHLAGISQGLSLLQTLNDEYWLTMYPPLDGEEDSMDIRAGLLSWFVKALSDDIKQLSLSDTKTEKYNYNYYLTARDHDKQRQQNPDSETSNQLTLSDYNHAIKTSSETWQQALMSNLKKVTEQWQALTDQLNDLMGMDAPVFAPVTDLLVALTQHLRPLIPEYSDTSSVSAQESVADTMDSIGESAMSDSSGQAASTKNISSTSFNPSNRDHQSNRQQALKLLGQIQDYFSTNEPHSPVTFLLGRAIDWADMPLDQWLTHIIKNEDQLAILSDMIGIKPKRDSSDDGY
;
A
#
# COMPACT_ATOMS: atom_id res chain seq x y z
N MET A 1 15.64 16.31 -38.37
CA MET A 1 15.50 17.25 -37.25
C MET A 1 14.04 17.67 -37.22
N SER A 2 13.22 16.85 -36.58
CA SER A 2 11.83 17.17 -36.31
C SER A 2 11.79 17.51 -34.82
N ASN A 3 11.48 18.76 -34.51
CA ASN A 3 11.21 19.20 -33.15
C ASN A 3 9.90 18.53 -32.71
N ASP A 4 10.02 17.43 -31.99
CA ASP A 4 8.92 16.87 -31.21
C ASP A 4 9.00 17.53 -29.84
N ASN A 5 8.38 18.70 -29.72
CA ASN A 5 8.36 19.52 -28.52
C ASN A 5 6.94 19.58 -27.95
N SER A 6 6.30 18.40 -27.81
CA SER A 6 5.07 18.26 -27.05
C SER A 6 5.41 18.14 -25.56
N LEU A 7 5.49 19.30 -24.90
CA LEU A 7 5.26 19.49 -23.46
C LEU A 7 6.05 18.54 -22.53
N VAL A 8 7.38 18.65 -22.55
CA VAL A 8 8.13 18.44 -21.30
C VAL A 8 7.82 19.64 -20.42
N ASN A 9 6.74 19.57 -19.63
CA ASN A 9 6.44 20.61 -18.65
C ASN A 9 7.58 20.63 -17.64
N ASN A 10 8.40 21.68 -17.71
CA ASN A 10 9.47 21.92 -16.77
C ASN A 10 8.85 22.06 -15.37
N ILE A 11 9.45 21.44 -14.36
CA ILE A 11 9.02 21.53 -12.96
C ILE A 11 8.81 22.99 -12.55
N ASP A 12 9.66 23.89 -13.04
CA ASP A 12 9.58 25.35 -12.82
C ASP A 12 8.22 25.94 -13.24
N THR A 13 7.63 25.46 -14.33
CA THR A 13 6.32 25.93 -14.82
C THR A 13 5.20 25.42 -13.92
N LEU A 14 5.30 24.18 -13.44
CA LEU A 14 4.29 23.58 -12.57
C LEU A 14 4.25 24.23 -11.19
N ILE A 15 5.39 24.68 -10.67
CA ILE A 15 5.49 25.35 -9.36
C ILE A 15 5.31 26.87 -9.43
N ALA A 16 5.41 27.48 -10.61
CA ALA A 16 5.28 28.93 -10.76
C ALA A 16 3.93 29.44 -10.19
N PRO A 17 3.92 30.55 -9.44
CA PRO A 17 2.68 31.06 -8.85
C PRO A 17 1.68 31.45 -9.94
N ILE A 18 0.40 31.19 -9.69
CA ILE A 18 -0.68 31.51 -10.62
C ILE A 18 -0.96 33.01 -10.56
N GLU A 19 -0.66 33.71 -11.64
CA GLU A 19 -0.77 35.16 -11.72
C GLU A 19 -2.19 35.65 -11.39
N GLY A 20 -2.28 36.73 -10.60
CA GLY A 20 -3.56 37.34 -10.24
C GLY A 20 -4.36 36.60 -9.17
N SER A 21 -3.89 35.44 -8.68
CA SER A 21 -4.55 34.68 -7.61
C SER A 21 -4.02 35.04 -6.22
N ARG A 22 -4.88 34.88 -5.19
CA ARG A 22 -4.48 35.06 -3.79
C ARG A 22 -3.45 33.99 -3.44
N HIS A 23 -2.31 34.39 -2.83
CA HIS A 23 -1.19 33.51 -2.48
C HIS A 23 -0.56 32.72 -3.65
N GLY A 24 -0.88 33.04 -4.91
CA GLY A 24 -0.32 32.35 -6.07
C GLY A 24 -0.85 30.93 -6.30
N VAL A 25 -1.92 30.51 -5.62
CA VAL A 25 -2.44 29.13 -5.65
C VAL A 25 -3.64 28.90 -6.57
N GLY A 26 -4.14 29.95 -7.23
CA GLY A 26 -5.27 29.82 -8.16
C GLY A 26 -6.62 29.70 -7.47
N GLU A 27 -7.47 28.78 -7.95
CA GLU A 27 -8.84 28.56 -7.49
C GLU A 27 -9.10 27.11 -7.04
N ASP A 28 -10.15 26.91 -6.25
CA ASP A 28 -10.60 25.57 -5.83
C ASP A 28 -11.32 24.85 -6.98
N LEU A 29 -10.94 23.60 -7.23
CA LEU A 29 -11.47 22.79 -8.33
C LEU A 29 -12.46 21.72 -7.89
N ILE A 30 -12.93 21.71 -6.65
CA ILE A 30 -13.82 20.67 -6.11
C ILE A 30 -15.05 20.36 -7.00
N PHE A 31 -15.60 21.35 -7.71
CA PHE A 31 -16.73 21.20 -8.63
C PHE A 31 -16.38 21.40 -10.11
N ASP A 32 -15.10 21.50 -10.45
CA ASP A 32 -14.67 21.75 -11.82
C ASP A 32 -14.93 20.52 -12.71
N PRO A 33 -15.60 20.66 -13.86
CA PRO A 33 -15.90 19.52 -14.75
C PRO A 33 -14.64 18.82 -15.29
N ARG A 34 -13.49 19.50 -15.34
CA ARG A 34 -12.20 18.90 -15.74
C ARG A 34 -11.74 17.85 -14.74
N ILE A 35 -12.09 17.97 -13.45
CA ILE A 35 -11.82 16.92 -12.44
C ILE A 35 -12.57 15.64 -12.79
N ASN A 36 -13.83 15.74 -13.23
CA ASN A 36 -14.60 14.57 -13.63
C ASN A 36 -13.99 13.87 -14.86
N ALA A 37 -13.46 14.64 -15.81
CA ALA A 37 -12.75 14.07 -16.96
C ALA A 37 -11.49 13.30 -16.53
N ILE A 38 -10.71 13.84 -15.58
CA ILE A 38 -9.54 13.15 -15.03
C ILE A 38 -9.94 11.87 -14.31
N VAL A 39 -10.98 11.92 -13.45
CA VAL A 39 -11.50 10.72 -12.77
C VAL A 39 -11.92 9.65 -13.78
N ALA A 40 -12.65 10.05 -14.83
CA ALA A 40 -13.09 9.12 -15.85
C ALA A 40 -11.92 8.50 -16.63
N ALA A 41 -10.86 9.25 -16.89
CA ALA A 41 -9.67 8.77 -17.59
C ALA A 41 -8.81 7.82 -16.76
N ARG A 42 -8.87 7.90 -15.42
CA ARG A 42 -8.13 7.01 -14.50
C ARG A 42 -8.82 5.66 -14.26
N GLN A 43 -10.06 5.49 -14.72
CA GLN A 43 -10.80 4.25 -14.54
C GLN A 43 -10.40 3.21 -15.57
N GLU A 44 -10.09 2.02 -15.10
CA GLU A 44 -9.88 0.82 -15.91
C GLU A 44 -10.75 -0.34 -15.40
N ASP A 45 -11.17 -1.21 -16.31
CA ASP A 45 -11.91 -2.41 -15.99
C ASP A 45 -10.95 -3.56 -15.66
N ASP A 46 -11.28 -4.35 -14.64
CA ASP A 46 -10.48 -5.54 -14.29
C ASP A 46 -10.64 -6.62 -15.38
N PRO A 47 -9.56 -6.99 -16.10
CA PRO A 47 -9.63 -8.00 -17.15
C PRO A 47 -9.91 -9.42 -16.63
N LEU A 48 -9.78 -9.65 -15.32
CA LEU A 48 -10.06 -10.93 -14.67
C LEU A 48 -11.54 -11.10 -14.29
N LEU A 49 -12.33 -10.03 -14.31
CA LEU A 49 -13.77 -10.11 -14.06
C LEU A 49 -14.49 -10.71 -15.27
N ALA A 50 -15.23 -11.80 -15.04
CA ALA A 50 -16.03 -12.44 -16.07
C ALA A 50 -17.16 -11.49 -16.54
N GLN A 51 -17.06 -11.01 -17.78
CA GLN A 51 -18.05 -10.10 -18.39
C GLN A 51 -19.41 -10.77 -18.69
N GLY A 52 -19.56 -12.07 -18.41
CA GLY A 52 -20.76 -12.84 -18.76
C GLY A 52 -20.97 -12.87 -20.28
N ASN A 53 -22.24 -12.89 -20.72
CA ASN A 53 -22.61 -12.95 -22.15
C ASN A 53 -22.57 -11.58 -22.86
N TRP A 54 -22.16 -10.51 -22.17
CA TRP A 54 -22.06 -9.17 -22.74
C TRP A 54 -20.58 -8.78 -22.80
N VAL A 55 -19.95 -9.02 -23.95
CA VAL A 55 -18.56 -8.61 -24.17
C VAL A 55 -18.54 -7.12 -24.52
N THR A 56 -18.02 -6.30 -23.61
CA THR A 56 -17.73 -4.89 -23.88
C THR A 56 -16.23 -4.71 -23.99
N GLU A 57 -15.79 -3.73 -24.79
CA GLU A 57 -14.37 -3.34 -24.78
C GLU A 57 -14.00 -2.92 -23.35
N LEU A 58 -12.95 -3.55 -22.80
CA LEU A 58 -12.42 -3.22 -21.48
C LEU A 58 -12.00 -1.76 -21.49
N LYS A 59 -12.53 -0.97 -20.56
CA LYS A 59 -12.05 0.38 -20.36
C LYS A 59 -10.60 0.32 -19.88
N VAL A 60 -9.72 1.02 -20.59
CA VAL A 60 -8.31 1.18 -20.22
C VAL A 60 -8.11 2.62 -19.78
N ALA A 61 -7.33 2.82 -18.71
CA ALA A 61 -6.99 4.16 -18.25
C ALA A 61 -6.12 4.91 -19.28
N ASP A 62 -6.41 6.19 -19.48
CA ASP A 62 -5.65 7.10 -20.35
C ASP A 62 -4.70 7.94 -19.51
N TRP A 63 -3.56 7.34 -19.16
CA TRP A 63 -2.56 7.98 -18.28
C TRP A 63 -1.88 9.20 -18.92
N ASP A 64 -1.74 9.24 -20.24
CA ASP A 64 -1.20 10.42 -20.93
C ASP A 64 -2.19 11.59 -20.85
N PHE A 65 -3.50 11.34 -21.00
CA PHE A 65 -4.51 12.37 -20.77
C PHE A 65 -4.47 12.90 -19.33
N VAL A 66 -4.38 12.00 -18.34
CA VAL A 66 -4.31 12.38 -16.91
C VAL A 66 -3.07 13.24 -16.66
N LYS A 67 -1.89 12.79 -17.13
CA LYS A 67 -0.63 13.51 -17.01
C LYS A 67 -0.75 14.93 -17.56
N ASN A 68 -1.23 15.07 -18.79
CA ASN A 68 -1.34 16.35 -19.47
C ASN A 68 -2.37 17.28 -18.81
N GLN A 69 -3.54 16.76 -18.44
CA GLN A 69 -4.57 17.58 -17.80
C GLN A 69 -4.19 18.03 -16.39
N CYS A 70 -3.58 17.16 -15.58
CA CYS A 70 -3.09 17.56 -14.27
C CYS A 70 -1.99 18.63 -14.40
N ALA A 71 -1.07 18.47 -15.35
CA ALA A 71 0.00 19.44 -15.57
C ALA A 71 -0.51 20.81 -16.04
N ASP A 72 -1.50 20.83 -16.95
CA ASP A 72 -2.14 22.07 -17.40
C ASP A 72 -2.84 22.80 -16.26
N LEU A 73 -3.63 22.07 -15.47
CA LEU A 73 -4.33 22.64 -14.31
C LEU A 73 -3.35 23.16 -13.25
N LEU A 74 -2.30 22.41 -12.94
CA LEU A 74 -1.25 22.84 -12.00
C LEU A 74 -0.53 24.10 -12.48
N SER A 75 -0.24 24.19 -13.78
CA SER A 75 0.49 25.32 -14.36
C SER A 75 -0.35 26.60 -14.38
N HIS A 76 -1.65 26.50 -14.66
CA HIS A 76 -2.45 27.67 -15.05
C HIS A 76 -3.66 27.95 -14.16
N THR A 77 -4.17 26.97 -13.41
CA THR A 77 -5.50 27.06 -12.78
C THR A 77 -5.46 26.90 -11.27
N SER A 78 -4.79 25.87 -10.73
CA SER A 78 -4.81 25.59 -9.29
C SER A 78 -3.57 24.87 -8.80
N LYS A 79 -3.01 25.34 -7.68
CA LYS A 79 -2.07 24.55 -6.86
C LYS A 79 -2.89 23.70 -5.91
N ASP A 80 -3.10 22.46 -6.32
CA ASP A 80 -3.98 21.51 -5.63
C ASP A 80 -3.23 20.19 -5.38
N MET A 81 -3.27 19.70 -4.14
CA MET A 81 -2.55 18.50 -3.72
C MET A 81 -3.07 17.25 -4.44
N LYS A 82 -4.38 17.13 -4.63
CA LYS A 82 -5.01 16.00 -5.32
C LYS A 82 -4.53 15.95 -6.77
N LEU A 83 -4.47 17.09 -7.45
CA LEU A 83 -3.93 17.18 -8.81
C LEU A 83 -2.45 16.82 -8.86
N ALA A 84 -1.66 17.29 -7.90
CA ALA A 84 -0.23 16.97 -7.82
C ALA A 84 -0.01 15.46 -7.63
N LEU A 85 -0.76 14.82 -6.72
CA LEU A 85 -0.65 13.38 -6.50
C LEU A 85 -1.12 12.57 -7.71
N TRP A 86 -2.20 12.98 -8.39
CA TRP A 86 -2.64 12.35 -9.64
C TRP A 86 -1.67 12.56 -10.81
N TYR A 87 -0.94 13.68 -10.82
CA TYR A 87 0.14 13.87 -11.79
C TYR A 87 1.27 12.88 -11.55
N VAL A 88 1.67 12.64 -10.30
CA VAL A 88 2.71 11.65 -9.98
C VAL A 88 2.24 10.22 -10.28
N ASP A 89 0.98 9.90 -10.00
CA ASP A 89 0.30 8.65 -10.40
C ASP A 89 0.42 8.44 -11.92
N ALA A 90 0.04 9.43 -12.73
CA ALA A 90 0.17 9.31 -14.19
C ALA A 90 1.61 9.20 -14.68
N LEU A 91 2.55 9.89 -14.03
CA LEU A 91 3.98 9.78 -14.32
C LEU A 91 4.54 8.38 -13.99
N SER A 92 4.04 7.71 -12.95
CA SER A 92 4.46 6.34 -12.61
C SER A 92 4.07 5.36 -13.73
N HIS A 93 2.90 5.53 -14.33
CA HIS A 93 2.41 4.68 -15.40
C HIS A 93 3.08 4.94 -16.75
N THR A 94 3.39 6.20 -17.06
CA THR A 94 3.91 6.60 -18.39
C THR A 94 5.44 6.65 -18.45
N ASP A 95 6.08 7.16 -17.40
CA ASP A 95 7.53 7.43 -17.34
C ASP A 95 8.25 6.60 -16.25
N HIS A 96 7.51 5.74 -15.54
CA HIS A 96 8.03 4.77 -14.56
C HIS A 96 8.88 5.43 -13.47
N LEU A 97 10.01 4.83 -13.07
CA LEU A 97 10.86 5.37 -12.00
C LEU A 97 11.36 6.79 -12.30
N ALA A 98 11.59 7.13 -13.58
CA ALA A 98 12.00 8.49 -13.95
C ALA A 98 10.85 9.48 -13.72
N GLY A 99 9.63 9.10 -14.09
CA GLY A 99 8.42 9.87 -13.80
C GLY A 99 8.17 10.03 -12.30
N ILE A 100 8.26 8.95 -11.53
CA ILE A 100 8.14 8.99 -10.06
C ILE A 100 9.19 9.95 -9.50
N SER A 101 10.45 9.87 -9.94
CA SER A 101 11.50 10.77 -9.48
C SER A 101 11.20 12.25 -9.71
N GLN A 102 10.66 12.59 -10.90
CA GLN A 102 10.23 13.95 -11.23
C GLN A 102 9.03 14.39 -10.37
N GLY A 103 8.05 13.50 -10.21
CA GLY A 103 6.85 13.76 -9.42
C GLY A 103 7.13 13.96 -7.94
N LEU A 104 8.02 13.16 -7.35
CA LEU A 104 8.43 13.33 -5.95
C LEU A 104 9.14 14.67 -5.71
N SER A 105 10.02 15.10 -6.64
CA SER A 105 10.61 16.44 -6.58
C SER A 105 9.56 17.55 -6.67
N LEU A 106 8.56 17.40 -7.55
CA LEU A 106 7.45 18.36 -7.63
C LEU A 106 6.68 18.45 -6.31
N LEU A 107 6.33 17.31 -5.71
CA LEU A 107 5.59 17.28 -4.44
C LEU A 107 6.38 17.96 -3.32
N GLN A 108 7.68 17.69 -3.22
CA GLN A 108 8.54 18.35 -2.23
C GLN A 108 8.53 19.87 -2.39
N THR A 109 8.71 20.37 -3.62
CA THR A 109 8.72 21.81 -3.87
C THR A 109 7.34 22.45 -3.66
N LEU A 110 6.24 21.77 -4.03
CA LEU A 110 4.89 22.27 -3.76
C LEU A 110 4.60 22.34 -2.26
N ASN A 111 5.07 21.35 -1.49
CA ASN A 111 4.96 21.38 -0.04
C ASN A 111 5.78 22.55 0.54
N ASP A 112 7.04 22.72 0.13
CA ASP A 112 7.88 23.81 0.64
C ASP A 112 7.27 25.20 0.36
N GLU A 113 6.74 25.42 -0.84
CA GLU A 113 6.25 26.73 -1.28
C GLU A 113 4.79 27.01 -0.87
N TYR A 114 3.93 26.01 -0.93
CA TYR A 114 2.47 26.19 -0.86
C TYR A 114 1.78 25.35 0.20
N TRP A 115 2.48 24.69 1.13
CA TRP A 115 1.85 23.81 2.12
C TRP A 115 0.63 24.43 2.81
N LEU A 116 0.72 25.67 3.30
CA LEU A 116 -0.40 26.27 4.02
C LEU A 116 -1.58 26.67 3.13
N THR A 117 -1.31 27.01 1.86
CA THR A 117 -2.26 27.72 0.98
C THR A 117 -2.78 26.89 -0.17
N MET A 118 -2.09 25.83 -0.60
CA MET A 118 -2.56 24.95 -1.68
C MET A 118 -3.87 24.25 -1.31
N TYR A 119 -4.68 23.92 -2.31
CA TYR A 119 -5.96 23.27 -2.09
C TYR A 119 -5.81 21.79 -1.67
N PRO A 120 -6.57 21.31 -0.66
CA PRO A 120 -7.41 22.08 0.26
C PRO A 120 -6.56 22.90 1.26
N PRO A 121 -6.86 24.20 1.48
CA PRO A 121 -6.02 25.07 2.30
C PRO A 121 -6.17 24.77 3.80
N LEU A 122 -5.11 24.97 4.58
CA LEU A 122 -5.10 24.72 6.03
C LEU A 122 -5.55 25.94 6.86
N ASP A 123 -5.92 27.06 6.21
CA ASP A 123 -6.25 28.34 6.86
C ASP A 123 -7.74 28.57 7.14
N GLY A 124 -8.63 27.59 6.87
CA GLY A 124 -10.09 27.82 6.90
C GLY A 124 -11.00 26.69 7.35
N GLU A 125 -10.68 25.42 7.09
CA GLU A 125 -11.58 24.28 7.38
C GLU A 125 -10.94 23.31 8.40
N GLU A 126 -11.71 22.87 9.40
CA GLU A 126 -11.21 21.99 10.48
C GLU A 126 -10.73 20.63 9.94
N ASP A 127 -11.28 20.16 8.81
CA ASP A 127 -11.02 18.82 8.28
C ASP A 127 -9.94 18.81 7.16
N SER A 128 -9.36 19.96 6.77
CA SER A 128 -8.41 20.03 5.64
C SER A 128 -7.17 19.14 5.84
N MET A 129 -6.67 19.01 7.07
CA MET A 129 -5.55 18.12 7.39
C MET A 129 -5.94 16.65 7.15
N ASP A 130 -7.12 16.23 7.60
CA ASP A 130 -7.64 14.87 7.41
C ASP A 130 -7.85 14.55 5.93
N ILE A 131 -8.35 15.53 5.14
CA ILE A 131 -8.49 15.36 3.69
C ILE A 131 -7.13 15.12 3.05
N ARG A 132 -6.10 15.89 3.41
CA ARG A 132 -4.73 15.70 2.91
C ARG A 132 -4.15 14.34 3.32
N ALA A 133 -4.36 13.93 4.57
CA ALA A 133 -3.96 12.61 5.06
C ALA A 133 -4.63 11.47 4.27
N GLY A 134 -5.92 11.63 3.94
CA GLY A 134 -6.66 10.71 3.08
C GLY A 134 -6.11 10.64 1.65
N LEU A 135 -5.80 11.79 1.05
CA LEU A 135 -5.19 11.87 -0.29
C LEU A 135 -3.82 11.19 -0.33
N LEU A 136 -2.97 11.44 0.66
CA LEU A 136 -1.66 10.81 0.79
C LEU A 136 -1.77 9.31 1.06
N SER A 137 -2.72 8.87 1.89
CA SER A 137 -2.97 7.45 2.14
C SER A 137 -3.37 6.72 0.86
N TRP A 138 -4.22 7.34 0.05
CA TRP A 138 -4.56 6.83 -1.28
C TRP A 138 -3.31 6.77 -2.18
N PHE A 139 -2.50 7.82 -2.19
CA PHE A 139 -1.29 7.88 -3.01
C PHE A 139 -0.25 6.82 -2.64
N VAL A 140 -0.03 6.57 -1.35
CA VAL A 140 0.86 5.48 -0.86
C VAL A 140 0.42 4.13 -1.43
N LYS A 141 -0.90 3.86 -1.45
CA LYS A 141 -1.45 2.64 -2.03
C LYS A 141 -1.23 2.57 -3.54
N ALA A 142 -1.61 3.64 -4.27
CA ALA A 142 -1.46 3.70 -5.72
C ALA A 142 -0.01 3.50 -6.15
N LEU A 143 0.91 4.28 -5.58
CA LEU A 143 2.34 4.18 -5.87
C LEU A 143 2.93 2.81 -5.52
N SER A 144 2.46 2.17 -4.44
CA SER A 144 2.86 0.80 -4.10
C SER A 144 2.46 -0.21 -5.17
N ASP A 145 1.26 -0.05 -5.74
CA ASP A 145 0.75 -0.94 -6.78
C ASP A 145 1.48 -0.70 -8.10
N ASP A 146 1.81 0.54 -8.43
CA ASP A 146 2.56 0.92 -9.64
C ASP A 146 4.00 0.40 -9.62
N ILE A 147 4.70 0.58 -8.49
CA ILE A 147 6.07 0.07 -8.32
C ILE A 147 6.10 -1.45 -8.47
N LYS A 148 5.06 -2.18 -8.03
CA LYS A 148 4.99 -3.63 -8.24
C LYS A 148 4.77 -4.04 -9.68
N GLN A 149 4.18 -3.17 -10.49
CA GLN A 149 3.90 -3.40 -11.91
C GLN A 149 5.05 -3.00 -12.84
N LEU A 150 6.02 -2.23 -12.33
CA LEU A 150 7.23 -1.80 -13.04
C LEU A 150 7.95 -2.98 -13.71
N SER A 151 8.27 -2.84 -15.01
CA SER A 151 9.10 -3.84 -15.70
C SER A 151 10.52 -3.85 -15.12
N LEU A 152 10.97 -5.03 -14.73
CA LEU A 152 12.30 -5.29 -14.18
C LEU A 152 13.25 -5.92 -15.22
N SER A 153 12.85 -5.93 -16.49
CA SER A 153 13.71 -6.34 -17.60
C SER A 153 13.45 -5.52 -18.87
N ASP A 154 14.40 -5.56 -19.81
CA ASP A 154 14.33 -4.89 -21.13
C ASP A 154 13.56 -5.70 -22.20
N THR A 155 12.81 -6.73 -21.78
CA THR A 155 12.05 -7.57 -22.73
C THR A 155 10.77 -6.87 -23.17
N LYS A 156 10.45 -6.95 -24.47
CA LYS A 156 9.24 -6.32 -25.06
C LYS A 156 7.98 -7.19 -24.98
N THR A 157 8.13 -8.46 -24.66
CA THR A 157 7.08 -9.49 -24.83
C THR A 157 6.38 -9.87 -23.53
N GLU A 158 7.10 -9.88 -22.41
CA GLU A 158 6.58 -10.31 -21.10
C GLU A 158 6.96 -9.27 -20.04
N LYS A 159 5.97 -8.82 -19.27
CA LYS A 159 6.20 -7.88 -18.16
C LYS A 159 6.71 -8.64 -16.93
N TYR A 160 8.01 -8.88 -16.86
CA TYR A 160 8.65 -9.39 -15.64
C TYR A 160 8.72 -8.27 -14.61
N ASN A 161 7.73 -8.20 -13.72
CA ASN A 161 7.63 -7.19 -12.68
C ASN A 161 7.67 -7.81 -11.28
N TYR A 162 7.64 -6.98 -10.24
CA TYR A 162 7.75 -7.51 -8.88
C TYR A 162 6.50 -8.32 -8.46
N ASN A 163 5.31 -7.98 -8.99
CA ASN A 163 4.11 -8.81 -8.80
C ASN A 163 4.30 -10.23 -9.37
N TYR A 164 4.90 -10.35 -10.56
CA TYR A 164 5.27 -11.64 -11.14
C TYR A 164 6.14 -12.44 -10.16
N TYR A 165 7.16 -11.82 -9.57
CA TYR A 165 8.03 -12.48 -8.59
C TYR A 165 7.26 -12.96 -7.35
N LEU A 166 6.39 -12.11 -6.78
CA LEU A 166 5.59 -12.48 -5.61
C LEU A 166 4.68 -13.69 -5.90
N THR A 167 3.96 -13.66 -7.02
CA THR A 167 3.08 -14.74 -7.45
C THR A 167 3.86 -16.02 -7.75
N ALA A 168 4.95 -15.94 -8.49
CA ALA A 168 5.80 -17.09 -8.81
C ALA A 168 6.40 -17.74 -7.55
N ARG A 169 6.83 -16.93 -6.57
CA ARG A 169 7.35 -17.42 -5.29
C ARG A 169 6.29 -18.17 -4.47
N ASP A 170 5.05 -17.69 -4.48
CA ASP A 170 3.98 -18.34 -3.73
C ASP A 170 3.54 -19.65 -4.40
N HIS A 171 3.51 -19.71 -5.74
CA HIS A 171 3.35 -20.97 -6.48
C HIS A 171 4.48 -21.96 -6.18
N ASP A 172 5.75 -21.51 -6.12
CA ASP A 172 6.88 -22.38 -5.77
C ASP A 172 6.75 -22.99 -4.37
N LYS A 173 6.33 -22.21 -3.37
CA LYS A 173 6.06 -22.71 -2.03
C LYS A 173 4.93 -23.75 -2.02
N GLN A 174 3.86 -23.51 -2.77
CA GLN A 174 2.74 -24.46 -2.88
C GLN A 174 3.19 -25.78 -3.52
N ARG A 175 4.04 -25.75 -4.55
CA ARG A 175 4.59 -26.97 -5.18
C ARG A 175 5.47 -27.78 -4.23
N GLN A 176 6.29 -27.11 -3.42
CA GLN A 176 7.10 -27.77 -2.39
C GLN A 176 6.24 -28.46 -1.33
N GLN A 177 5.05 -27.93 -1.06
CA GLN A 177 4.09 -28.52 -0.12
C GLN A 177 3.23 -29.63 -0.76
N ASN A 178 2.87 -29.50 -2.05
CA ASN A 178 2.03 -30.44 -2.80
C ASN A 178 2.63 -30.71 -4.20
N PRO A 179 3.51 -31.73 -4.34
CA PRO A 179 4.22 -32.02 -5.59
C PRO A 179 3.33 -32.44 -6.78
N ASP A 180 2.11 -32.95 -6.51
CA ASP A 180 1.19 -33.48 -7.53
C ASP A 180 0.25 -32.43 -8.14
N SER A 181 0.39 -31.14 -7.81
CA SER A 181 -0.47 -30.10 -8.41
C SER A 181 -0.04 -29.81 -9.85
N GLU A 182 -0.82 -30.28 -10.84
CA GLU A 182 -0.65 -29.88 -12.24
C GLU A 182 -1.05 -28.41 -12.43
N THR A 183 -0.06 -27.52 -12.41
CA THR A 183 -0.21 -26.14 -12.89
C THR A 183 0.50 -26.05 -14.25
N SER A 184 -0.24 -26.27 -15.33
CA SER A 184 0.31 -26.38 -16.71
C SER A 184 0.64 -25.03 -17.37
N ASN A 185 0.51 -23.90 -16.66
CA ASN A 185 0.69 -22.55 -17.23
C ASN A 185 1.57 -21.68 -16.31
N GLN A 186 2.78 -22.17 -15.99
CA GLN A 186 3.60 -21.71 -14.87
C GLN A 186 4.40 -20.43 -15.14
N LEU A 187 4.19 -19.42 -14.30
CA LEU A 187 5.19 -18.38 -14.04
C LEU A 187 6.40 -19.03 -13.35
N THR A 188 7.56 -19.09 -13.99
CA THR A 188 8.77 -19.63 -13.37
C THR A 188 9.70 -18.53 -12.84
N LEU A 189 10.24 -18.72 -11.63
CA LEU A 189 11.28 -17.85 -11.08
C LEU A 189 12.58 -17.91 -11.90
N SER A 190 12.82 -19.02 -12.60
CA SER A 190 13.99 -19.19 -13.46
C SER A 190 13.94 -18.24 -14.65
N ASP A 191 12.81 -18.18 -15.36
CA ASP A 191 12.64 -17.32 -16.54
C ASP A 191 12.68 -15.85 -16.15
N TYR A 192 12.01 -15.50 -15.04
CA TYR A 192 12.08 -14.16 -14.46
C TYR A 192 13.53 -13.74 -14.13
N ASN A 193 14.26 -14.55 -13.36
CA ASN A 193 15.65 -14.21 -12.99
C ASN A 193 16.57 -14.15 -14.22
N HIS A 194 16.35 -15.03 -15.20
CA HIS A 194 17.11 -15.03 -16.44
C HIS A 194 16.87 -13.74 -17.23
N ALA A 195 15.62 -13.33 -17.41
CA ALA A 195 15.27 -12.11 -18.15
C ALA A 195 15.92 -10.86 -17.56
N ILE A 196 15.92 -10.72 -16.22
CA ILE A 196 16.60 -9.61 -15.54
C ILE A 196 18.10 -9.66 -15.81
N LYS A 197 18.75 -10.82 -15.64
CA LYS A 197 20.21 -10.99 -15.83
C LYS A 197 20.66 -10.76 -17.27
N THR A 198 19.84 -11.10 -18.26
CA THR A 198 20.15 -10.92 -19.69
C THR A 198 19.77 -9.56 -20.24
N SER A 199 19.12 -8.70 -19.43
CA SER A 199 18.84 -7.32 -19.83
C SER A 199 20.13 -6.55 -20.10
N SER A 200 20.06 -5.51 -20.93
CA SER A 200 21.25 -4.73 -21.30
C SER A 200 21.88 -4.05 -20.07
N GLU A 201 23.21 -3.94 -20.05
CA GLU A 201 23.96 -3.30 -18.95
C GLU A 201 23.48 -1.87 -18.71
N THR A 202 23.24 -1.10 -19.78
CA THR A 202 22.70 0.26 -19.72
C THR A 202 21.33 0.30 -19.06
N TRP A 203 20.48 -0.69 -19.34
CA TRP A 203 19.15 -0.78 -18.75
C TRP A 203 19.23 -1.14 -17.25
N GLN A 204 20.07 -2.11 -16.89
CA GLN A 204 20.30 -2.52 -15.51
C GLN A 204 20.88 -1.38 -14.66
N GLN A 205 21.86 -0.64 -15.19
CA GLN A 205 22.43 0.54 -14.54
C GLN A 205 21.39 1.64 -14.34
N ALA A 206 20.60 1.94 -15.37
CA ALA A 206 19.53 2.94 -15.28
C ALA A 206 18.46 2.55 -14.26
N LEU A 207 18.03 1.27 -14.23
CA LEU A 207 17.09 0.75 -13.25
C LEU A 207 17.61 0.96 -11.83
N MET A 208 18.81 0.47 -11.53
CA MET A 208 19.38 0.55 -10.18
C MET A 208 19.66 1.99 -9.73
N SER A 209 20.11 2.84 -10.66
CA SER A 209 20.33 4.27 -10.40
C SER A 209 19.01 5.00 -10.09
N ASN A 210 17.99 4.80 -10.93
CA ASN A 210 16.67 5.42 -10.72
C ASN A 210 16.00 4.88 -9.45
N LEU A 211 16.11 3.59 -9.15
CA LEU A 211 15.56 3.00 -7.93
C LEU A 211 16.20 3.60 -6.68
N LYS A 212 17.53 3.77 -6.68
CA LYS A 212 18.25 4.47 -5.60
C LYS A 212 17.74 5.91 -5.44
N LYS A 213 17.66 6.66 -6.54
CA LYS A 213 17.21 8.05 -6.52
C LYS A 213 15.78 8.20 -6.00
N VAL A 214 14.85 7.36 -6.48
CA VAL A 214 13.46 7.33 -6.00
C VAL A 214 13.39 6.97 -4.52
N THR A 215 14.21 6.04 -4.04
CA THR A 215 14.27 5.66 -2.61
C THR A 215 14.71 6.83 -1.74
N GLU A 216 15.75 7.56 -2.15
CA GLU A 216 16.24 8.74 -1.42
C GLU A 216 15.21 9.88 -1.44
N GLN A 217 14.58 10.15 -2.59
CA GLN A 217 13.55 11.18 -2.71
C GLN A 217 12.27 10.84 -1.93
N TRP A 218 11.85 9.56 -1.96
CA TRP A 218 10.70 9.09 -1.19
C TRP A 218 10.92 9.26 0.31
N GLN A 219 12.12 8.91 0.80
CA GLN A 219 12.45 9.11 2.21
C GLN A 219 12.41 10.60 2.59
N ALA A 220 13.03 11.46 1.78
CA ALA A 220 13.02 12.90 2.04
C ALA A 220 11.60 13.51 1.99
N LEU A 221 10.73 13.08 1.07
CA LEU A 221 9.32 13.50 1.04
C LEU A 221 8.56 12.99 2.28
N THR A 222 8.81 11.74 2.69
CA THR A 222 8.20 11.15 3.88
C THR A 222 8.59 11.92 5.14
N ASP A 223 9.87 12.27 5.29
CA ASP A 223 10.36 13.06 6.42
C ASP A 223 9.72 14.46 6.43
N GLN A 224 9.66 15.13 5.27
CA GLN A 224 9.01 16.43 5.12
C GLN A 224 7.51 16.35 5.51
N LEU A 225 6.78 15.35 5.03
CA LEU A 225 5.36 15.19 5.36
C LEU A 225 5.12 14.84 6.83
N ASN A 226 5.97 14.02 7.44
CA ASN A 226 5.90 13.74 8.88
C ASN A 226 6.11 15.01 9.70
N ASP A 227 7.07 15.86 9.32
CA ASP A 227 7.31 17.14 10.00
C ASP A 227 6.13 18.12 9.83
N LEU A 228 5.53 18.16 8.63
CA LEU A 228 4.42 19.05 8.30
C LEU A 228 3.07 18.64 8.92
N MET A 229 2.84 17.32 9.07
CA MET A 229 1.56 16.77 9.51
C MET A 229 1.56 16.28 10.97
N GLY A 230 2.73 16.01 11.54
CA GLY A 230 2.84 15.52 12.92
C GLY A 230 2.06 14.22 13.15
N MET A 231 1.09 14.25 14.07
CA MET A 231 0.29 13.07 14.41
C MET A 231 -0.74 12.69 13.34
N ASP A 232 -1.05 13.60 12.42
CA ASP A 232 -2.03 13.38 11.35
C ASP A 232 -1.38 12.74 10.10
N ALA A 233 -0.06 12.55 10.13
CA ALA A 233 0.67 11.90 9.05
C ALA A 233 0.18 10.46 8.81
N PRO A 234 -0.11 10.08 7.55
CA PRO A 234 -0.50 8.71 7.25
C PRO A 234 0.71 7.76 7.31
N VAL A 235 0.43 6.46 7.21
CA VAL A 235 1.49 5.44 7.22
C VAL A 235 2.14 5.34 5.84
N PHE A 236 3.38 5.81 5.73
CA PHE A 236 4.19 5.75 4.49
C PHE A 236 5.00 4.45 4.30
N ALA A 237 5.09 3.62 5.36
CA ALA A 237 5.90 2.39 5.39
C ALA A 237 5.70 1.43 4.19
N PRO A 238 4.49 1.22 3.63
CA PRO A 238 4.32 0.29 2.50
C PRO A 238 5.20 0.56 1.29
N VAL A 239 5.38 1.83 0.90
CA VAL A 239 6.26 2.19 -0.23
C VAL A 239 7.72 2.08 0.18
N THR A 240 8.08 2.52 1.39
CA THR A 240 9.45 2.42 1.92
C THR A 240 9.93 0.97 1.95
N ASP A 241 9.13 0.08 2.53
CA ASP A 241 9.43 -1.34 2.63
C ASP A 241 9.51 -2.00 1.25
N LEU A 242 8.64 -1.60 0.32
CA LEU A 242 8.64 -2.11 -1.05
C LEU A 242 9.90 -1.71 -1.81
N LEU A 243 10.33 -0.44 -1.74
CA LEU A 243 11.55 0.04 -2.40
C LEU A 243 12.80 -0.65 -1.83
N VAL A 244 12.85 -0.85 -0.52
CA VAL A 244 13.92 -1.62 0.15
C VAL A 244 13.91 -3.08 -0.31
N ALA A 245 12.75 -3.74 -0.29
CA ALA A 245 12.62 -5.13 -0.72
C ALA A 245 13.00 -5.32 -2.19
N LEU A 246 12.57 -4.41 -3.06
CA LEU A 246 12.90 -4.43 -4.48
C LEU A 246 14.40 -4.26 -4.72
N THR A 247 15.04 -3.31 -4.03
CA THR A 247 16.49 -3.09 -4.11
C THR A 247 17.27 -4.32 -3.64
N GLN A 248 16.86 -4.91 -2.51
CA GLN A 248 17.49 -6.14 -1.98
C GLN A 248 17.31 -7.33 -2.91
N HIS A 249 16.16 -7.43 -3.58
CA HIS A 249 15.86 -8.49 -4.53
C HIS A 249 16.70 -8.38 -5.82
N LEU A 250 16.88 -7.17 -6.34
CA LEU A 250 17.60 -6.92 -7.59
C LEU A 250 19.12 -6.95 -7.42
N ARG A 251 19.66 -6.55 -6.27
CA ARG A 251 21.11 -6.52 -5.99
C ARG A 251 21.85 -7.84 -6.33
N PRO A 252 21.40 -9.05 -5.91
CA PRO A 252 22.08 -10.30 -6.28
C PRO A 252 21.89 -10.69 -7.76
N LEU A 253 20.89 -10.14 -8.45
CA LEU A 253 20.65 -10.37 -9.87
C LEU A 253 21.48 -9.44 -10.76
N ILE A 254 21.83 -8.26 -10.25
CA ILE A 254 22.63 -7.22 -10.92
C ILE A 254 23.86 -6.88 -10.05
N PRO A 255 24.86 -7.78 -10.00
CA PRO A 255 26.00 -7.65 -9.08
C PRO A 255 26.95 -6.50 -9.44
N GLU A 256 26.97 -6.00 -10.68
CA GLU A 256 27.81 -4.85 -11.06
C GLU A 256 27.44 -3.55 -10.32
N TYR A 257 26.27 -3.50 -9.67
CA TYR A 257 25.83 -2.39 -8.83
C TYR A 257 26.12 -2.59 -7.33
N SER A 258 26.82 -3.66 -6.93
CA SER A 258 27.35 -3.77 -5.57
C SER A 258 28.53 -2.80 -5.42
N ASP A 259 28.23 -1.59 -4.97
CA ASP A 259 29.16 -0.68 -4.31
C ASP A 259 30.35 -0.17 -5.14
N THR A 260 30.06 0.78 -6.04
CA THR A 260 31.00 1.89 -6.34
C THR A 260 30.90 3.04 -5.34
N SER A 261 30.29 2.84 -4.16
CA SER A 261 30.12 3.89 -3.13
C SER A 261 30.49 3.48 -1.70
N SER A 262 31.21 2.38 -1.48
CA SER A 262 31.64 1.98 -0.13
C SER A 262 33.01 1.29 -0.09
N VAL A 263 34.02 1.88 -0.75
CA VAL A 263 35.43 1.61 -0.42
C VAL A 263 36.16 2.94 -0.17
N SER A 264 35.91 3.54 0.99
CA SER A 264 36.76 4.58 1.60
C SER A 264 36.38 4.78 3.07
N ALA A 265 36.51 3.73 3.89
CA ALA A 265 36.57 3.87 5.36
C ALA A 265 37.09 2.57 6.04
N GLN A 266 38.35 2.24 5.81
CA GLN A 266 39.24 1.47 6.69
C GLN A 266 40.61 2.14 6.49
N GLU A 267 41.44 2.54 7.45
CA GLU A 267 41.70 2.23 8.85
C GLU A 267 42.04 3.59 9.53
N SER A 268 42.03 3.82 10.84
CA SER A 268 42.96 3.26 11.84
C SER A 268 42.76 4.07 13.13
N VAL A 269 42.62 3.42 14.28
CA VAL A 269 43.33 3.78 15.53
C VAL A 269 43.12 2.66 16.54
N ALA A 270 44.04 1.70 16.52
CA ALA A 270 44.41 0.95 17.70
C ALA A 270 45.73 1.56 18.23
N ASP A 271 45.87 1.48 19.55
CA ASP A 271 47.01 1.84 20.43
C ASP A 271 47.06 3.24 21.03
N THR A 272 46.72 3.33 22.32
CA THR A 272 47.74 3.49 23.39
C THR A 272 47.21 3.06 24.76
N MET A 273 47.72 1.93 25.24
CA MET A 273 48.35 1.69 26.56
C MET A 273 47.72 2.22 27.87
N ASP A 274 47.15 1.27 28.63
CA ASP A 274 47.49 0.87 30.02
C ASP A 274 48.16 1.88 30.99
N SER A 275 47.53 2.16 32.14
CA SER A 275 47.91 1.55 33.44
C SER A 275 47.39 2.32 34.69
N ILE A 276 47.18 1.52 35.75
CA ILE A 276 47.17 1.78 37.20
C ILE A 276 45.83 2.12 37.86
N GLY A 277 45.39 1.23 38.77
CA GLY A 277 44.57 1.65 39.92
C GLY A 277 43.70 0.59 40.60
N GLU A 278 44.31 -0.46 41.14
CA GLU A 278 43.68 -1.50 41.96
C GLU A 278 43.23 -0.98 43.34
N SER A 279 41.99 -1.29 43.79
CA SER A 279 41.67 -1.77 45.16
C SER A 279 40.16 -1.83 45.48
N ALA A 280 39.75 -3.06 45.83
CA ALA A 280 38.97 -3.48 47.01
C ALA A 280 37.54 -2.96 47.29
N MET A 281 36.61 -3.93 47.20
CA MET A 281 35.54 -4.33 48.16
C MET A 281 34.76 -3.24 48.91
N SER A 282 33.42 -3.30 48.80
CA SER A 282 32.51 -3.41 49.95
C SER A 282 31.11 -3.86 49.53
N ASP A 283 30.56 -4.72 50.39
CA ASP A 283 29.32 -5.49 50.31
C ASP A 283 28.12 -4.68 50.85
N SER A 284 26.91 -4.88 50.31
CA SER A 284 25.64 -4.92 51.08
C SER A 284 24.40 -5.08 50.20
N SER A 285 23.90 -6.33 50.19
CA SER A 285 22.51 -6.77 50.41
C SER A 285 21.33 -5.82 50.10
N GLY A 286 20.36 -6.29 49.30
CA GLY A 286 19.00 -5.72 49.32
C GLY A 286 17.99 -6.25 48.30
N GLN A 287 17.30 -7.32 48.68
CA GLN A 287 15.95 -7.77 48.23
C GLN A 287 15.72 -8.33 46.82
N ALA A 288 15.50 -9.64 46.83
CA ALA A 288 14.59 -10.36 45.94
C ALA A 288 13.15 -9.83 46.05
N ALA A 289 12.52 -9.59 44.89
CA ALA A 289 11.08 -9.47 44.78
C ALA A 289 10.57 -10.50 43.76
N SER A 290 9.74 -11.38 44.28
CA SER A 290 9.06 -12.48 43.61
C SER A 290 8.19 -11.99 42.45
N THR A 291 8.54 -12.36 41.22
CA THR A 291 7.62 -12.30 40.08
C THR A 291 6.55 -13.38 40.25
N LYS A 292 5.37 -12.96 40.70
CA LYS A 292 4.13 -13.74 40.55
C LYS A 292 3.92 -14.03 39.07
N ASN A 293 3.90 -15.31 38.73
CA ASN A 293 3.38 -15.83 37.46
C ASN A 293 1.96 -15.30 37.26
N ILE A 294 1.83 -14.29 36.41
CA ILE A 294 0.56 -13.95 35.76
C ILE A 294 0.54 -14.83 34.52
N SER A 295 -0.31 -15.87 34.53
CA SER A 295 -0.64 -16.62 33.33
C SER A 295 -1.25 -15.67 32.32
N SER A 296 -0.45 -15.20 31.35
CA SER A 296 -0.96 -14.55 30.16
C SER A 296 -1.74 -15.59 29.37
N THR A 297 -3.06 -15.47 29.34
CA THR A 297 -3.91 -16.15 28.36
C THR A 297 -3.69 -15.51 26.99
N SER A 298 -2.51 -15.71 26.41
CA SER A 298 -2.27 -15.42 25.01
C SER A 298 -2.96 -16.50 24.16
N PHE A 299 -3.68 -16.07 23.12
CA PHE A 299 -4.15 -17.00 22.10
C PHE A 299 -2.92 -17.51 21.36
N ASN A 300 -2.52 -18.75 21.63
CA ASN A 300 -1.40 -19.39 20.98
C ASN A 300 -1.95 -20.61 20.22
N PRO A 301 -2.27 -20.47 18.91
CA PRO A 301 -2.84 -21.57 18.14
C PRO A 301 -1.81 -22.68 18.08
N SER A 302 -2.06 -23.76 18.81
CA SER A 302 -1.21 -24.95 18.79
C SER A 302 -1.63 -25.83 17.60
N ASN A 303 -0.74 -26.72 17.16
CA ASN A 303 -0.99 -27.68 16.07
C ASN A 303 -2.00 -28.80 16.46
N ARG A 304 -2.95 -28.46 17.35
CA ARG A 304 -4.03 -29.28 17.89
C ARG A 304 -5.29 -29.13 17.03
N ASP A 305 -6.30 -29.96 17.33
CA ASP A 305 -7.62 -29.93 16.70
C ASP A 305 -8.19 -28.51 16.60
N HIS A 306 -8.55 -28.11 15.38
CA HIS A 306 -9.12 -26.80 15.06
C HIS A 306 -10.30 -26.39 15.97
N GLN A 307 -11.09 -27.37 16.44
CA GLN A 307 -12.19 -27.15 17.38
C GLN A 307 -11.74 -26.59 18.74
N SER A 308 -10.60 -27.06 19.26
CA SER A 308 -10.04 -26.58 20.53
C SER A 308 -9.52 -25.14 20.43
N ASN A 309 -8.85 -24.81 19.31
CA ASN A 309 -8.38 -23.46 19.03
C ASN A 309 -9.58 -22.50 18.85
N ARG A 310 -10.64 -22.92 18.15
CA ARG A 310 -11.88 -22.15 18.01
C ARG A 310 -12.53 -21.85 19.37
N GLN A 311 -12.68 -22.85 20.23
CA GLN A 311 -13.26 -22.66 21.57
C GLN A 311 -12.42 -21.68 22.42
N GLN A 312 -11.08 -21.75 22.31
CA GLN A 312 -10.19 -20.81 23.00
C GLN A 312 -10.35 -19.38 22.49
N ALA A 313 -10.50 -19.20 21.16
CA ALA A 313 -10.72 -17.89 20.55
C ALA A 313 -12.05 -17.26 20.98
N LEU A 314 -13.14 -18.04 20.99
CA LEU A 314 -14.46 -17.55 21.42
C LEU A 314 -14.49 -17.18 22.90
N LYS A 315 -13.80 -17.96 23.74
CA LYS A 315 -13.66 -17.63 25.17
C LYS A 315 -12.91 -16.31 25.38
N LEU A 316 -11.89 -16.03 24.58
CA LEU A 316 -11.15 -14.77 24.65
C LEU A 316 -12.00 -13.59 24.16
N LEU A 317 -12.76 -13.76 23.07
CA LEU A 317 -13.70 -12.75 22.58
C LEU A 317 -14.76 -12.40 23.64
N GLY A 318 -15.29 -13.38 24.37
CA GLY A 318 -16.21 -13.15 25.49
C GLY A 318 -15.57 -12.33 26.61
N GLN A 319 -14.32 -12.62 26.97
CA GLN A 319 -13.58 -11.83 27.98
C GLN A 319 -13.36 -10.38 27.53
N ILE A 320 -13.10 -10.17 26.24
CA ILE A 320 -12.95 -8.83 25.66
C ILE A 320 -14.31 -8.10 25.68
N GLN A 321 -15.39 -8.78 25.33
CA GLN A 321 -16.74 -8.21 25.41
C GLN A 321 -17.09 -7.79 26.85
N ASP A 322 -16.82 -8.64 27.84
CA ASP A 322 -17.08 -8.33 29.26
C ASP A 322 -16.30 -7.09 29.71
N TYR A 323 -15.04 -6.97 29.27
CA TYR A 323 -14.22 -5.79 29.52
C TYR A 323 -14.82 -4.52 28.93
N PHE A 324 -15.22 -4.54 27.65
CA PHE A 324 -15.86 -3.39 27.01
C PHE A 324 -17.24 -3.08 27.59
N SER A 325 -18.02 -4.08 28.01
CA SER A 325 -19.30 -3.84 28.68
C SER A 325 -19.15 -3.14 30.03
N THR A 326 -18.04 -3.39 30.73
CA THR A 326 -17.76 -2.81 32.05
C THR A 326 -17.21 -1.39 31.93
N ASN A 327 -16.34 -1.14 30.95
CA ASN A 327 -15.63 0.15 30.81
C ASN A 327 -16.31 1.10 29.83
N GLU A 328 -17.01 0.58 28.81
CA GLU A 328 -17.65 1.35 27.73
C GLU A 328 -19.03 0.77 27.34
N PRO A 329 -20.05 0.87 28.22
CA PRO A 329 -21.35 0.23 28.02
C PRO A 329 -22.13 0.74 26.80
N HIS A 330 -21.78 1.92 26.27
CA HIS A 330 -22.39 2.50 25.08
C HIS A 330 -21.53 2.38 23.81
N SER A 331 -20.39 1.66 23.88
CA SER A 331 -19.55 1.44 22.72
C SER A 331 -20.23 0.46 21.75
N PRO A 332 -20.32 0.79 20.45
CA PRO A 332 -20.83 -0.14 19.44
C PRO A 332 -20.01 -1.43 19.37
N VAL A 333 -18.75 -1.40 19.84
CA VAL A 333 -17.85 -2.56 19.90
C VAL A 333 -18.42 -3.66 20.80
N THR A 334 -19.01 -3.33 21.95
CA THR A 334 -19.62 -4.30 22.88
C THR A 334 -20.74 -5.10 22.21
N PHE A 335 -21.57 -4.42 21.42
CA PHE A 335 -22.68 -5.03 20.68
C PHE A 335 -22.20 -5.87 19.48
N LEU A 336 -21.16 -5.40 18.78
CA LEU A 336 -20.58 -6.12 17.65
C LEU A 336 -19.85 -7.40 18.10
N LEU A 337 -19.12 -7.35 19.21
CA LEU A 337 -18.44 -8.52 19.78
C LEU A 337 -19.45 -9.58 20.26
N GLY A 338 -20.51 -9.16 20.95
CA GLY A 338 -21.59 -10.08 21.35
C GLY A 338 -22.24 -10.76 20.15
N ARG A 339 -22.55 -9.98 19.10
CA ARG A 339 -23.14 -10.52 17.87
C ARG A 339 -22.19 -11.47 17.13
N ALA A 340 -20.89 -11.19 17.14
CA ALA A 340 -19.88 -12.07 16.53
C ALA A 340 -19.76 -13.42 17.27
N ILE A 341 -19.90 -13.42 18.60
CA ILE A 341 -19.92 -14.64 19.42
C ILE A 341 -21.18 -15.46 19.12
N ASP A 342 -22.35 -14.81 19.07
CA ASP A 342 -23.62 -15.49 18.72
C ASP A 342 -23.58 -16.11 17.32
N TRP A 343 -23.00 -15.39 16.34
CA TRP A 343 -22.82 -15.91 14.98
C TRP A 343 -21.84 -17.05 14.89
N ALA A 344 -20.85 -17.08 15.77
CA ALA A 344 -19.85 -18.14 15.75
C ALA A 344 -20.42 -19.51 16.12
N ASP A 345 -21.55 -19.59 16.84
CA ASP A 345 -22.18 -20.89 17.17
C ASP A 345 -23.36 -21.24 16.26
N MET A 346 -23.73 -20.36 15.32
CA MET A 346 -24.85 -20.55 14.41
C MET A 346 -24.42 -21.28 13.12
N PRO A 347 -25.16 -22.31 12.67
CA PRO A 347 -24.92 -22.91 11.36
C PRO A 347 -25.30 -21.92 10.25
N LEU A 348 -24.59 -22.02 9.11
CA LEU A 348 -24.60 -21.01 8.04
C LEU A 348 -26.01 -20.73 7.47
N ASP A 349 -26.87 -21.74 7.42
CA ASP A 349 -28.26 -21.66 6.96
C ASP A 349 -29.13 -20.79 7.88
N GLN A 350 -28.94 -20.90 9.19
CA GLN A 350 -29.64 -20.07 10.17
C GLN A 350 -29.10 -18.63 10.17
N TRP A 351 -27.79 -18.46 9.97
CA TRP A 351 -27.14 -17.14 9.91
C TRP A 351 -27.61 -16.32 8.71
N LEU A 352 -27.66 -16.94 7.53
CA LEU A 352 -28.12 -16.29 6.29
C LEU A 352 -29.56 -15.78 6.44
N THR A 353 -30.44 -16.58 7.03
CA THR A 353 -31.85 -16.24 7.26
C THR A 353 -32.01 -15.05 8.23
N HIS A 354 -31.08 -14.88 9.18
CA HIS A 354 -31.12 -13.78 10.16
C HIS A 354 -30.61 -12.43 9.62
N ILE A 355 -29.75 -12.43 8.60
CA ILE A 355 -29.12 -11.21 8.07
C ILE A 355 -29.85 -10.70 6.83
N ILE A 356 -30.37 -11.61 6.01
CA ILE A 356 -31.00 -11.24 4.75
C ILE A 356 -32.51 -11.16 4.99
N LYS A 357 -33.02 -9.92 5.08
CA LYS A 357 -34.46 -9.67 5.29
C LYS A 357 -35.35 -9.92 4.06
N ASN A 358 -34.76 -10.15 2.88
CA ASN A 358 -35.47 -10.43 1.63
C ASN A 358 -35.30 -11.90 1.21
N GLU A 359 -36.39 -12.66 1.23
CA GLU A 359 -36.42 -14.09 0.82
C GLU A 359 -35.90 -14.32 -0.61
N ASP A 360 -36.06 -13.34 -1.51
CA ASP A 360 -35.61 -13.44 -2.91
C ASP A 360 -34.08 -13.42 -3.06
N GLN A 361 -33.36 -12.69 -2.20
CA GLN A 361 -31.89 -12.67 -2.21
C GLN A 361 -31.29 -13.91 -1.54
N LEU A 362 -32.00 -14.50 -0.58
CA LEU A 362 -31.66 -15.78 0.04
C LEU A 362 -31.78 -16.93 -0.96
N ALA A 363 -32.84 -16.95 -1.76
CA ALA A 363 -33.04 -17.99 -2.76
C ALA A 363 -31.88 -18.04 -3.78
N ILE A 364 -31.48 -16.88 -4.31
CA ILE A 364 -30.40 -16.76 -5.30
C ILE A 364 -29.04 -17.19 -4.70
N LEU A 365 -28.72 -16.77 -3.48
CA LEU A 365 -27.46 -17.17 -2.81
C LEU A 365 -27.45 -18.64 -2.38
N SER A 366 -28.59 -19.19 -1.93
CA SER A 366 -28.71 -20.60 -1.54
C SER A 366 -28.55 -21.56 -2.73
N ASP A 367 -29.06 -21.15 -3.90
CA ASP A 367 -28.92 -21.91 -5.15
C ASP A 367 -27.48 -21.85 -5.69
N MET A 368 -26.80 -20.71 -5.48
CA MET A 368 -25.39 -20.53 -5.86
C MET A 368 -24.41 -21.30 -4.95
N ILE A 369 -24.77 -21.52 -3.67
CA ILE A 369 -23.96 -22.26 -2.68
C ILE A 369 -24.36 -23.75 -2.61
N GLY A 370 -25.47 -24.15 -3.26
CA GLY A 370 -25.88 -25.55 -3.42
C GLY A 370 -26.54 -26.18 -2.19
N ILE A 371 -27.03 -25.37 -1.23
CA ILE A 371 -27.67 -25.85 0.00
C ILE A 371 -29.17 -25.50 -0.08
N LYS A 372 -30.01 -26.52 -0.27
CA LYS A 372 -31.48 -26.32 -0.29
C LYS A 372 -31.99 -26.02 1.13
N PRO A 373 -32.71 -24.91 1.35
CA PRO A 373 -33.36 -24.69 2.63
C PRO A 373 -34.42 -25.78 2.87
N LYS A 374 -34.39 -26.37 4.07
CA LYS A 374 -35.33 -27.38 4.50
C LYS A 374 -36.68 -26.69 4.73
N ARG A 375 -37.60 -26.77 3.77
CA ARG A 375 -38.99 -26.32 3.97
C ARG A 375 -39.63 -27.19 5.04
N ASP A 376 -39.94 -26.61 6.19
CA ASP A 376 -40.85 -27.22 7.14
C ASP A 376 -42.23 -27.31 6.50
N SER A 377 -42.71 -28.53 6.30
CA SER A 377 -44.06 -28.82 5.87
C SER A 377 -45.02 -28.47 6.99
N SER A 378 -45.64 -27.29 6.93
CA SER A 378 -46.85 -26.97 7.68
C SER A 378 -47.98 -27.87 7.19
N ASP A 379 -48.37 -28.80 8.06
CA ASP A 379 -49.51 -29.70 7.96
C ASP A 379 -50.81 -28.89 8.00
N ASP A 380 -51.39 -28.62 6.82
CA ASP A 380 -52.79 -28.17 6.68
C ASP A 380 -53.70 -29.38 6.91
N GLY A 381 -54.00 -29.65 8.18
CA GLY A 381 -55.02 -30.60 8.64
C GLY A 381 -56.34 -29.89 8.93
N TYR A 382 -57.27 -30.00 7.97
CA TYR A 382 -58.73 -29.81 7.99
C TYR A 382 -59.45 -29.43 9.29
#